data_AF-A0A9L0JUM7-F1
#
_entry.id   AF-A0A9L0JUM7-F1
#
_cell.length_a   1.000
_cell.length_b   1.000
_cell.length_c   1.000
_cell.angle_alpha   90.00
_cell.angle_beta   90.00
_cell.angle_gamma   90.00
#
_symmetry.space_group_name_H-M   'P 1'
#
loop_
_entity.id
_entity.type
_entity.pdbx_description
1 polymer ?
#
loop_
_entity_poly.entity_id
_entity_poly.type
_entity_poly.pdbx_seq_one_letter_code
_entity_poly.pdbx_strand_id
1 'polypeptide(L)'
;MKLSLTKVVNGCRLGKIKNLGKTGDRTMDVPGCLLYTKTGSAPHLTPHTLHNIHKVPAMAQLTLSSLAEHHEVLAEYKEGVGKFIGMPESLLYCSLHDPVSPCPAGYVTNKSVSVWGVGGRVEMTVSKFMAIQQALQPDWFQCLSDGEASCAEATSIKRARKSVDRSLLFLDNCLRLQEESEALQRSTIIGVIEGGDVMEERLRSARETAKRPVGGFLLDGFQGDPMTLETRLHLLSSVTAELPEDKPRLICSVSRPDEVLECIERGVDLFESFFPYQVTERGCALTFSFDYQPNPEETCTRGTLSRS
;
A
#
# COMPACT_ATOMS: atom_id res chain seq x y z
N MET A 1 15.11 7.14 -0.52
CA MET A 1 13.85 7.93 -0.42
C MET A 1 13.96 8.98 0.68
N LYS A 2 13.42 10.19 0.45
CA LYS A 2 13.23 11.24 1.46
C LYS A 2 11.89 11.93 1.28
N LEU A 3 10.99 11.84 2.27
CA LEU A 3 9.75 12.60 2.28
C LEU A 3 10.01 14.03 2.80
N SER A 4 9.48 15.02 2.10
CA SER A 4 9.50 16.42 2.51
C SER A 4 8.09 16.99 2.46
N LEU A 5 7.57 17.43 3.60
CA LEU A 5 6.27 18.07 3.72
C LEU A 5 6.39 19.56 3.46
N THR A 6 5.50 20.08 2.61
CA THR A 6 5.35 21.51 2.35
C THR A 6 4.46 22.16 3.40
N LYS A 7 3.34 21.50 3.75
CA LYS A 7 2.40 21.95 4.79
C LYS A 7 1.59 20.77 5.32
N VAL A 8 1.15 20.89 6.57
CA VAL A 8 0.15 20.01 7.17
C VAL A 8 -1.06 20.87 7.53
N VAL A 9 -2.24 20.57 6.97
CA VAL A 9 -3.47 21.35 7.17
C VAL A 9 -4.55 20.41 7.66
N ASN A 10 -5.02 20.58 8.89
CA ASN A 10 -6.05 19.72 9.51
C ASN A 10 -5.70 18.22 9.43
N GLY A 11 -4.43 17.84 9.65
CA GLY A 11 -3.97 16.46 9.52
C GLY A 11 -3.57 16.03 8.10
N CYS A 12 -4.05 16.73 7.06
CA CYS A 12 -3.69 16.45 5.66
C CYS A 12 -2.23 16.83 5.38
N ARG A 13 -1.44 15.89 4.87
CA ARG A 13 0.00 16.04 4.62
C ARG A 13 0.26 16.35 3.14
N LEU A 14 0.51 17.62 2.81
CA LEU A 14 0.94 18.00 1.46
C LEU A 14 2.46 18.01 1.38
N GLY A 15 3.03 17.27 0.44
CA GLY A 15 4.47 17.17 0.28
C GLY A 15 4.89 16.44 -0.98
N LYS A 16 6.16 16.05 -1.00
CA LYS A 16 6.76 15.23 -2.05
C LYS A 16 7.71 14.22 -1.47
N ILE A 17 7.70 13.02 -2.04
CA ILE A 17 8.68 11.97 -1.78
C ILE A 17 9.74 12.05 -2.88
N LYS A 18 10.97 12.38 -2.50
CA LYS A 18 12.12 12.52 -3.39
C LYS A 18 13.03 11.30 -3.30
N ASN A 19 13.95 11.20 -4.25
CA ASN A 19 14.95 10.13 -4.33
C ASN A 19 14.29 8.75 -4.34
N LEU A 20 13.26 8.63 -5.18
CA LEU A 20 12.54 7.39 -5.44
C LEU A 20 13.23 6.58 -6.53
N GLY A 21 13.00 5.27 -6.48
CA GLY A 21 13.51 4.32 -7.43
C GLY A 21 14.93 3.85 -7.16
N LYS A 22 15.33 2.77 -7.83
CA LYS A 22 16.70 2.22 -7.77
C LYS A 22 17.79 3.22 -8.20
N THR A 23 17.44 4.23 -8.98
CA THR A 23 18.32 5.31 -9.47
C THR A 23 18.29 6.56 -8.59
N GLY A 24 17.23 6.77 -7.81
CA GLY A 24 17.11 7.88 -6.87
C GLY A 24 16.85 9.25 -7.50
N ASP A 25 16.35 9.31 -8.73
CA ASP A 25 16.13 10.54 -9.50
C ASP A 25 14.65 10.94 -9.61
N ARG A 26 13.73 10.04 -9.22
CA ARG A 26 12.29 10.27 -9.33
C ARG A 26 11.70 10.93 -8.08
N THR A 27 10.58 11.63 -8.29
CA THR A 27 9.80 12.29 -7.24
C THR A 27 8.32 11.96 -7.41
N MET A 28 7.59 11.82 -6.31
CA MET A 28 6.15 11.59 -6.28
C MET A 28 5.49 12.59 -5.32
N ASP A 29 4.33 13.13 -5.69
CA ASP A 29 3.57 14.05 -4.84
C ASP A 29 2.73 13.29 -3.81
N VAL A 30 2.52 13.89 -2.62
CA VAL A 30 1.59 13.38 -1.59
C VAL A 30 0.64 14.51 -1.12
N PRO A 31 -0.66 14.22 -0.89
CA PRO A 31 -1.30 12.92 -1.08
C PRO A 31 -1.42 12.55 -2.58
N GLY A 32 -1.40 11.26 -2.89
CA GLY A 32 -1.43 10.76 -4.26
C GLY A 32 -1.86 9.31 -4.37
N CYS A 33 -1.91 8.76 -5.58
CA CYS A 33 -2.21 7.35 -5.81
C CYS A 33 -1.08 6.66 -6.59
N LEU A 34 -1.09 5.33 -6.56
CA LEU A 34 -0.25 4.47 -7.38
C LEU A 34 -1.05 3.99 -8.60
N LEU A 35 -0.42 3.90 -9.76
CA LEU A 35 -1.06 3.37 -10.97
C LEU A 35 -1.41 1.90 -10.76
N TYR A 36 -2.70 1.58 -10.70
CA TYR A 36 -3.16 0.21 -10.53
C TYR A 36 -2.82 -0.66 -11.75
N THR A 37 -2.09 -1.74 -11.51
CA THR A 37 -1.88 -2.83 -12.46
C THR A 37 -1.88 -4.16 -11.72
N LYS A 38 -2.15 -5.25 -12.44
CA LYS A 38 -2.04 -6.61 -11.87
C LYS A 38 -0.63 -7.17 -12.05
N THR A 39 -0.07 -7.05 -13.26
CA THR A 39 1.20 -7.67 -13.67
C THR A 39 2.29 -6.66 -14.06
N GLY A 40 2.07 -5.36 -13.84
CA GLY A 40 3.01 -4.27 -14.17
C GLY A 40 2.57 -3.43 -15.37
N SER A 41 1.77 -3.97 -16.30
CA SER A 41 1.19 -3.21 -17.41
C SER A 41 -0.21 -2.71 -17.08
N ALA A 42 -0.50 -1.44 -17.39
CA ALA A 42 -1.80 -0.84 -17.12
C ALA A 42 -2.94 -1.59 -17.84
N PRO A 43 -4.05 -1.94 -17.17
CA PRO A 43 -5.16 -2.66 -17.79
C PRO A 43 -5.67 -1.94 -19.03
N HIS A 44 -5.85 -2.67 -20.14
CA HIS A 44 -6.37 -2.18 -21.42
C HIS A 44 -5.49 -1.15 -22.15
N LEU A 45 -4.31 -0.82 -21.63
CA LEU A 45 -3.47 0.25 -22.15
C LEU A 45 -2.09 -0.28 -22.53
N THR A 46 -1.70 -0.03 -23.78
CA THR A 46 -0.29 -0.17 -24.15
C THR A 46 0.54 0.91 -23.45
N PRO A 47 1.87 0.73 -23.29
CA PRO A 47 2.74 1.78 -22.75
C PRO A 47 2.59 3.10 -23.52
N HIS A 48 2.47 3.03 -24.85
CA HIS A 48 2.25 4.21 -25.69
C HIS A 48 0.91 4.90 -25.39
N THR A 49 -0.18 4.13 -25.24
CA THR A 49 -1.50 4.68 -24.89
C THR A 49 -1.49 5.31 -23.49
N LEU A 50 -0.80 4.68 -22.53
CA LEU A 50 -0.67 5.20 -21.16
C LEU A 50 0.02 6.56 -21.13
N HIS A 51 1.03 6.79 -21.99
CA HIS A 51 1.68 8.10 -22.11
C HIS A 51 0.76 9.23 -22.60
N ASN A 52 -0.36 8.89 -23.25
CA ASN A 52 -1.35 9.89 -23.68
C ASN A 52 -2.30 10.30 -22.54
N ILE A 53 -2.27 9.63 -21.39
CA ILE A 53 -3.04 10.01 -20.21
C ILE A 53 -2.29 11.09 -19.45
N HIS A 54 -3.00 12.18 -19.14
CA HIS A 54 -2.42 13.27 -18.35
C HIS A 54 -2.22 12.86 -16.89
N LYS A 55 -1.07 13.25 -16.32
CA LYS A 55 -0.73 13.09 -14.89
C LYS A 55 -0.84 11.65 -14.37
N VAL A 56 -0.35 10.68 -15.15
CA VAL A 56 -0.19 9.30 -14.67
C VAL A 56 0.69 9.29 -13.40
N PRO A 57 0.32 8.53 -12.36
CA PRO A 57 1.16 8.35 -11.18
C PRO A 57 2.59 7.92 -11.52
N ALA A 58 3.57 8.43 -10.78
CA ALA A 58 4.98 8.14 -10.99
C ALA A 58 5.34 6.67 -10.72
N MET A 59 4.56 5.98 -9.87
CA MET A 59 4.80 4.61 -9.44
C MET A 59 3.57 3.74 -9.75
N ALA A 60 3.82 2.56 -10.31
CA ALA A 60 2.81 1.56 -10.60
C ALA A 60 2.80 0.47 -9.54
N GLN A 61 1.59 0.09 -9.12
CA GLN A 61 1.35 -1.09 -8.31
C GLN A 61 1.32 -2.32 -9.21
N LEU A 62 1.93 -3.41 -8.77
CA LEU A 62 1.75 -4.78 -9.27
C LEU A 62 1.52 -5.71 -8.08
N THR A 63 0.99 -6.91 -8.31
CA THR A 63 0.48 -7.76 -7.22
C THR A 63 1.08 -9.15 -7.26
N LEU A 64 1.45 -9.70 -6.10
CA LEU A 64 1.90 -11.08 -6.01
C LEU A 64 0.79 -12.08 -6.34
N SER A 65 -0.49 -11.72 -6.12
CA SER A 65 -1.63 -12.47 -6.64
C SER A 65 -1.46 -12.85 -8.11
N SER A 66 -0.97 -11.96 -8.97
CA SER A 66 -0.82 -12.26 -10.41
C SER A 66 0.58 -12.76 -10.79
N LEU A 67 1.61 -12.40 -10.01
CA LEU A 67 3.01 -12.63 -10.39
C LEU A 67 3.65 -13.85 -9.72
N ALA A 68 3.15 -14.32 -8.57
CA ALA A 68 3.77 -15.41 -7.82
C ALA A 68 3.80 -16.74 -8.60
N GLU A 69 2.81 -16.99 -9.47
CA GLU A 69 2.74 -18.17 -10.33
C GLU A 69 3.84 -18.19 -11.42
N HIS A 70 4.36 -17.00 -11.78
CA HIS A 70 5.32 -16.81 -12.85
C HIS A 70 6.77 -16.69 -12.32
N HIS A 71 7.00 -17.05 -11.06
CA HIS A 71 8.29 -16.94 -10.38
C HIS A 71 9.44 -17.54 -11.19
N GLU A 72 9.31 -18.79 -11.64
CA GLU A 72 10.39 -19.51 -12.34
C GLU A 72 10.80 -18.81 -13.64
N VAL A 73 9.83 -18.25 -14.38
CA VAL A 73 10.08 -17.50 -15.62
C VAL A 73 10.86 -16.22 -15.33
N LEU A 74 10.45 -15.46 -14.32
CA LEU A 74 11.10 -14.20 -13.95
C LEU A 74 12.47 -14.43 -13.29
N ALA A 75 12.62 -15.53 -12.55
CA ALA A 75 13.87 -15.96 -11.96
C ALA A 75 14.90 -16.38 -13.02
N GLU A 76 14.47 -17.04 -14.10
CA GLU A 76 15.38 -17.34 -15.22
C GLU A 76 15.70 -16.08 -16.05
N TYR A 77 14.74 -15.16 -16.19
CA TYR A 77 14.93 -13.89 -16.90
C TYR A 77 15.92 -12.93 -16.20
N LYS A 78 15.99 -12.92 -14.86
CA LYS A 78 17.00 -12.23 -14.01
C LYS A 78 17.03 -10.70 -14.08
N GLU A 79 16.42 -10.08 -15.08
CA GLU A 79 16.48 -8.64 -15.32
C GLU A 79 15.35 -7.84 -14.65
N GLY A 80 14.48 -8.50 -13.89
CA GLY A 80 13.38 -7.87 -13.16
C GLY A 80 12.15 -7.59 -14.01
N VAL A 81 11.02 -7.37 -13.33
CA VAL A 81 9.71 -7.29 -13.99
C VAL A 81 9.55 -6.02 -14.85
N GLY A 82 10.19 -4.90 -14.48
CA GLY A 82 10.16 -3.67 -15.29
C GLY A 82 10.74 -3.88 -16.68
N LYS A 83 11.88 -4.57 -16.81
CA LYS A 83 12.45 -4.94 -18.10
C LYS A 83 11.63 -5.99 -18.82
N PHE A 84 11.08 -6.96 -18.08
CA PHE A 84 10.24 -8.03 -18.63
C PHE A 84 9.02 -7.49 -19.39
N ILE A 85 8.38 -6.44 -18.86
CA ILE A 85 7.23 -5.77 -19.50
C ILE A 85 7.63 -4.66 -20.50
N GLY A 86 8.93 -4.49 -20.78
CA GLY A 86 9.43 -3.46 -21.69
C GLY A 86 9.41 -2.03 -21.14
N MET A 87 9.34 -1.86 -19.82
CA MET A 87 9.33 -0.57 -19.13
C MET A 87 10.40 -0.49 -18.02
N PRO A 88 11.70 -0.51 -18.36
CA PRO A 88 12.81 -0.56 -17.38
C PRO A 88 12.87 0.65 -16.42
N GLU A 89 12.37 1.80 -16.87
CA GLU A 89 12.43 3.07 -16.12
C GLU A 89 11.22 3.31 -15.20
N SER A 90 10.25 2.38 -15.19
CA SER A 90 9.05 2.48 -14.37
C SER A 90 9.36 2.17 -12.91
N LEU A 91 8.80 2.98 -12.00
CA LEU A 91 8.84 2.70 -10.57
C LEU A 91 7.75 1.71 -10.20
N LEU A 92 8.10 0.67 -9.45
CA LEU A 92 7.21 -0.44 -9.15
C LEU A 92 7.05 -0.66 -7.64
N TYR A 93 5.81 -0.68 -7.18
CA TYR A 93 5.40 -1.14 -5.86
C TYR A 93 4.73 -2.52 -5.97
N CYS A 94 5.27 -3.51 -5.26
CA CYS A 94 4.73 -4.85 -5.20
C CYS A 94 3.84 -5.02 -3.95
N SER A 95 2.52 -5.10 -4.13
CA SER A 95 1.58 -5.48 -3.08
C SER A 95 1.43 -7.01 -2.99
N LEU A 96 1.00 -7.49 -1.82
CA LEU A 96 0.78 -8.92 -1.60
C LEU A 96 -0.46 -9.40 -2.36
N HIS A 97 -1.58 -8.69 -2.21
CA HIS A 97 -2.86 -9.04 -2.82
C HIS A 97 -3.27 -8.03 -3.89
N ASP A 98 -4.08 -8.49 -4.85
CA ASP A 98 -4.83 -7.61 -5.75
C ASP A 98 -6.09 -7.11 -5.04
N PRO A 99 -6.26 -5.79 -4.82
CA PRO A 99 -7.42 -5.25 -4.11
C PRO A 99 -8.76 -5.49 -4.82
N VAL A 100 -8.75 -5.86 -6.11
CA VAL A 100 -9.97 -6.12 -6.88
C VAL A 100 -10.40 -7.59 -6.81
N SER A 101 -9.46 -8.50 -6.57
CA SER A 101 -9.71 -9.94 -6.62
C SER A 101 -9.79 -10.50 -5.19
N PRO A 102 -11.00 -10.88 -4.70
CA PRO A 102 -11.14 -11.39 -3.34
C PRO A 102 -10.37 -12.70 -3.17
N CYS A 103 -9.54 -12.76 -2.12
CA CYS A 103 -8.82 -13.96 -1.74
C CYS A 103 -9.59 -14.67 -0.60
N PRO A 104 -9.76 -16.00 -0.65
CA PRO A 104 -10.29 -16.75 0.48
C PRO A 104 -9.42 -16.54 1.74
N ALA A 105 -10.05 -16.14 2.85
CA ALA A 105 -9.37 -16.03 4.13
C ALA A 105 -9.11 -17.41 4.77
N GLY A 106 -8.27 -17.46 5.80
CA GLY A 106 -8.00 -18.65 6.60
C GLY A 106 -6.72 -19.40 6.23
N TYR A 107 -5.87 -18.79 5.38
CA TYR A 107 -4.65 -19.44 4.87
C TYR A 107 -3.37 -18.77 5.36
N VAL A 108 -3.46 -17.91 6.38
CA VAL A 108 -2.29 -17.33 7.05
C VAL A 108 -1.87 -18.18 8.25
N THR A 109 -0.66 -18.73 8.16
CA THR A 109 -0.04 -19.53 9.23
C THR A 109 1.11 -18.76 9.89
N ASN A 110 1.80 -19.39 10.85
CA ASN A 110 3.03 -18.80 11.41
C ASN A 110 4.24 -18.93 10.44
N LYS A 111 4.10 -19.73 9.37
CA LYS A 111 5.19 -20.07 8.45
C LYS A 111 4.99 -19.49 7.06
N SER A 112 3.73 -19.25 6.68
CA SER A 112 3.36 -18.95 5.31
C SER A 112 2.11 -18.08 5.23
N VAL A 113 2.03 -17.34 4.12
CA VAL A 113 0.85 -16.63 3.64
C VAL A 113 0.57 -17.10 2.23
N SER A 114 -0.70 -17.16 1.85
CA SER A 114 -1.11 -17.61 0.51
C SER A 114 -1.66 -16.44 -0.30
N VAL A 115 -1.39 -16.47 -1.60
CA VAL A 115 -2.03 -15.59 -2.59
C VAL A 115 -2.74 -16.46 -3.62
N TRP A 116 -3.69 -15.86 -4.34
CA TRP A 116 -4.44 -16.52 -5.41
C TRP A 116 -4.26 -15.75 -6.70
N GLY A 117 -3.81 -16.47 -7.74
CA GLY A 117 -3.76 -15.99 -9.11
C GLY A 117 -4.75 -16.72 -9.99
N VAL A 118 -4.52 -16.65 -11.29
CA VAL A 118 -5.37 -17.28 -12.31
C VAL A 118 -5.21 -18.81 -12.28
N GLY A 119 -4.00 -19.30 -11.99
CA GLY A 119 -3.67 -20.72 -11.83
C GLY A 119 -4.03 -21.31 -10.46
N GLY A 120 -4.39 -20.46 -9.48
CA GLY A 120 -4.92 -20.87 -8.18
C GLY A 120 -4.05 -20.43 -7.01
N ARG A 121 -4.00 -21.25 -5.96
CA ARG A 121 -3.35 -20.90 -4.68
C ARG A 121 -1.82 -21.07 -4.78
N VAL A 122 -1.09 -20.02 -4.42
CA VAL A 122 0.36 -20.07 -4.19
C VAL A 122 0.66 -19.82 -2.72
N GLU A 123 1.10 -20.86 -2.01
CA GLU A 123 1.60 -20.74 -0.65
C GLU A 123 3.05 -20.23 -0.65
N MET A 124 3.33 -19.21 0.17
CA MET A 124 4.63 -18.56 0.27
C MET A 124 5.11 -18.58 1.72
N THR A 125 6.23 -19.27 1.96
CA THR A 125 7.05 -19.02 3.14
C THR A 125 7.82 -17.72 2.99
N VAL A 126 8.42 -17.21 4.06
CA VAL A 126 9.28 -16.01 3.97
C VAL A 126 10.40 -16.17 2.95
N SER A 127 11.06 -17.34 2.90
CA SER A 127 12.12 -17.61 1.92
C SER A 127 11.62 -17.61 0.48
N LYS A 128 10.47 -18.24 0.21
CA LYS A 128 9.86 -18.25 -1.12
C LYS A 128 9.38 -16.86 -1.53
N PHE A 129 8.76 -16.13 -0.61
CA PHE A 129 8.37 -14.73 -0.82
C PHE A 129 9.59 -13.88 -1.22
N MET A 130 10.69 -13.97 -0.48
CA MET A 130 11.90 -13.21 -0.78
C MET A 130 12.55 -13.64 -2.11
N ALA A 131 12.53 -14.93 -2.47
CA ALA A 131 12.99 -15.39 -3.77
C ALA A 131 12.17 -14.78 -4.92
N ILE A 132 10.84 -14.70 -4.75
CA ILE A 132 9.97 -14.02 -5.72
C ILE A 132 10.34 -12.53 -5.81
N GLN A 133 10.54 -11.85 -4.68
CA GLN A 133 10.97 -10.44 -4.70
C GLN A 133 12.31 -10.27 -5.42
N GLN A 134 13.28 -11.17 -5.24
CA GLN A 134 14.56 -11.15 -5.95
C GLN A 134 14.41 -11.31 -7.47
N ALA A 135 13.43 -12.10 -7.93
CA ALA A 135 13.12 -12.23 -9.35
C ALA A 135 12.42 -10.98 -9.90
N LEU A 136 11.48 -10.40 -9.14
CA LEU A 136 10.72 -9.22 -9.55
C LEU A 136 11.56 -7.93 -9.52
N GLN A 137 12.41 -7.79 -8.51
CA GLN A 137 13.20 -6.61 -8.19
C GLN A 137 12.37 -5.32 -8.22
N PRO A 138 11.29 -5.19 -7.43
CA PRO A 138 10.51 -3.96 -7.41
C PRO A 138 11.28 -2.85 -6.68
N ASP A 139 10.92 -1.59 -6.90
CA ASP A 139 11.49 -0.48 -6.12
C ASP A 139 10.99 -0.55 -4.69
N TRP A 140 9.69 -0.77 -4.49
CA TRP A 140 9.07 -0.99 -3.18
C TRP A 140 8.35 -2.34 -3.14
N PHE A 141 8.33 -3.00 -1.99
CA PHE A 141 7.49 -4.16 -1.78
C PHE A 141 6.86 -4.17 -0.39
N GLN A 142 5.58 -4.51 -0.32
CA GLN A 142 4.88 -4.82 0.91
C GLN A 142 5.54 -6.04 1.57
N CYS A 143 5.88 -5.95 2.85
CA CYS A 143 6.32 -7.11 3.61
C CYS A 143 5.22 -8.19 3.69
N LEU A 144 5.61 -9.46 3.71
CA LEU A 144 4.69 -10.55 4.04
C LEU A 144 4.03 -10.26 5.40
N SER A 145 2.70 -10.29 5.47
CA SER A 145 1.94 -9.90 6.67
C SER A 145 0.69 -10.77 6.88
N ASP A 146 0.08 -10.64 8.07
CA ASP A 146 -1.15 -11.34 8.45
C ASP A 146 -2.34 -10.37 8.57
N GLY A 147 -2.91 -9.98 7.42
CA GLY A 147 -4.05 -9.05 7.32
C GLY A 147 -5.41 -9.64 7.65
N GLU A 148 -5.51 -10.94 7.98
CA GLU A 148 -6.80 -11.64 8.14
C GLU A 148 -7.39 -11.54 9.56
N ALA A 149 -6.96 -10.55 10.37
CA ALA A 149 -7.42 -10.43 11.76
C ALA A 149 -8.88 -9.97 11.86
N SER A 150 -9.32 -9.09 10.97
CA SER A 150 -10.70 -8.61 10.84
C SER A 150 -11.62 -9.54 10.04
N CYS A 151 -11.06 -10.61 9.43
CA CYS A 151 -11.85 -11.62 8.72
C CYS A 151 -12.52 -12.65 9.65
N ALA A 152 -12.18 -12.65 10.94
CA ALA A 152 -12.84 -13.52 11.92
C ALA A 152 -14.24 -12.98 12.26
N GLU A 153 -15.21 -13.88 12.44
CA GLU A 153 -16.61 -13.52 12.77
C GLU A 153 -16.75 -12.64 14.02
N ALA A 154 -15.78 -12.70 14.94
CA ALA A 154 -15.72 -11.87 16.13
C ALA A 154 -14.32 -11.31 16.36
N THR A 155 -14.25 -10.04 16.75
CA THR A 155 -13.03 -9.39 17.18
C THR A 155 -12.45 -10.13 18.40
N SER A 156 -11.25 -10.69 18.24
CA SER A 156 -10.56 -11.42 19.31
C SER A 156 -9.17 -10.83 19.56
N ILE A 157 -8.89 -10.43 20.80
CA ILE A 157 -7.57 -9.96 21.23
C ILE A 157 -6.49 -10.99 20.88
N LYS A 158 -6.78 -12.30 21.03
CA LYS A 158 -5.84 -13.37 20.68
C LYS A 158 -5.52 -13.39 19.19
N ARG A 159 -6.50 -13.14 18.32
CA ARG A 159 -6.31 -13.13 16.85
C ARG A 159 -5.55 -11.90 16.39
N ALA A 160 -5.88 -10.73 16.96
CA ALA A 160 -5.20 -9.47 16.72
C ALA A 160 -3.73 -9.51 17.19
N ARG A 161 -3.47 -10.02 18.39
CA ARG A 161 -2.09 -10.20 18.88
C ARG A 161 -1.28 -11.10 17.95
N LYS A 162 -1.90 -12.20 17.49
CA LYS A 162 -1.25 -13.15 16.59
C LYS A 162 -0.88 -12.54 15.23
N SER A 163 -1.73 -11.68 14.64
CA SER A 163 -1.39 -11.03 13.37
C SER A 163 -0.22 -10.08 13.52
N VAL A 164 -0.17 -9.31 14.61
CA VAL A 164 0.95 -8.42 14.90
C VAL A 164 2.24 -9.21 15.11
N ASP A 165 2.23 -10.26 15.94
CA ASP A 165 3.43 -11.06 16.23
C ASP A 165 3.96 -11.77 14.97
N ARG A 166 3.06 -12.31 14.13
CA ARG A 166 3.43 -12.92 12.85
C ARG A 166 4.04 -11.91 11.89
N SER A 167 3.44 -10.74 11.76
CA SER A 167 3.89 -9.73 10.81
C SER A 167 5.24 -9.12 11.21
N LEU A 168 5.48 -8.95 12.52
CA LEU A 168 6.82 -8.57 13.02
C LEU A 168 7.85 -9.67 12.78
N LEU A 169 7.50 -10.94 13.01
CA LEU A 169 8.37 -12.07 12.71
C LEU A 169 8.70 -12.16 11.21
N PHE A 170 7.71 -11.97 10.33
CA PHE A 170 7.93 -11.94 8.90
C PHE A 170 8.79 -10.75 8.48
N LEU A 171 8.56 -9.57 9.05
CA LEU A 171 9.35 -8.37 8.79
C LEU A 171 10.81 -8.55 9.15
N ASP A 172 11.09 -9.01 10.37
CA ASP A 172 12.47 -9.20 10.84
C ASP A 172 13.20 -10.25 9.97
N ASN A 173 12.51 -11.31 9.53
CA ASN A 173 13.08 -12.31 8.62
C ASN A 173 13.27 -11.80 7.18
N CYS A 174 12.33 -11.01 6.65
CA CYS A 174 12.44 -10.41 5.32
C CYS A 174 13.61 -9.41 5.28
N LEU A 175 13.76 -8.57 6.31
CA LEU A 175 14.87 -7.63 6.44
C LEU A 175 16.22 -8.37 6.44
N ARG A 176 16.37 -9.43 7.24
CA ARG A 176 17.59 -10.24 7.26
C ARG A 176 17.92 -10.83 5.88
N LEU A 177 16.93 -11.41 5.20
CA LEU A 177 17.13 -11.98 3.86
C LEU A 177 17.38 -10.90 2.79
N GLN A 178 16.88 -9.68 3.00
CA GLN A 178 17.14 -8.54 2.13
C GLN A 178 18.60 -8.08 2.27
N GLU A 179 19.13 -8.01 3.49
CA GLU A 179 20.53 -7.66 3.75
C GLU A 179 21.49 -8.64 3.06
N GLU A 180 21.15 -9.93 3.03
CA GLU A 180 21.90 -11.00 2.35
C GLU A 180 21.75 -11.00 0.82
N SER A 181 20.83 -10.20 0.26
CA SER A 181 20.48 -10.23 -1.16
C SER A 181 21.05 -9.05 -1.94
N GLU A 182 21.94 -9.32 -2.89
CA GLU A 182 22.49 -8.28 -3.79
C GLU A 182 21.40 -7.64 -4.67
N ALA A 183 20.45 -8.44 -5.17
CA ALA A 183 19.39 -7.99 -6.07
C ALA A 183 18.39 -7.01 -5.41
N LEU A 184 18.25 -7.06 -4.08
CA LEU A 184 17.27 -6.27 -3.32
C LEU A 184 17.89 -5.12 -2.50
N GLN A 185 19.19 -4.87 -2.61
CA GLN A 185 19.86 -3.77 -1.90
C GLN A 185 19.27 -2.39 -2.20
N ARG A 186 18.69 -2.22 -3.39
CA ARG A 186 18.04 -0.97 -3.83
C ARG A 186 16.52 -0.99 -3.68
N SER A 187 15.96 -2.12 -3.30
CA SER A 187 14.53 -2.25 -3.03
C SER A 187 14.22 -1.75 -1.62
N THR A 188 13.03 -1.22 -1.42
CA THR A 188 12.57 -0.70 -0.13
C THR A 188 11.42 -1.54 0.38
N ILE A 189 11.58 -2.10 1.58
CA ILE A 189 10.48 -2.82 2.24
C ILE A 189 9.51 -1.83 2.89
N ILE A 190 8.21 -2.08 2.70
CA ILE A 190 7.12 -1.38 3.37
C ILE A 190 6.63 -2.24 4.51
N GLY A 191 6.74 -1.74 5.74
CA GLY A 191 6.24 -2.43 6.93
C GLY A 191 4.72 -2.39 6.98
N VAL A 192 4.07 -3.46 7.44
CA VAL A 192 2.60 -3.55 7.45
C VAL A 192 2.09 -3.41 8.88
N ILE A 193 1.13 -2.51 9.08
CA ILE A 193 0.50 -2.28 10.37
C ILE A 193 -0.76 -3.14 10.45
N GLU A 194 -0.73 -4.11 11.36
CA GLU A 194 -1.80 -5.06 11.62
C GLU A 194 -2.45 -4.82 12.99
N GLY A 195 -3.29 -5.75 13.43
CA GLY A 195 -3.95 -5.74 14.75
C GLY A 195 -5.47 -5.74 14.68
N GLY A 196 -6.05 -5.83 13.48
CA GLY A 196 -7.50 -5.86 13.28
C GLY A 196 -8.17 -4.66 13.95
N ASP A 197 -9.27 -4.90 14.66
CA ASP A 197 -10.09 -3.84 15.26
C ASP A 197 -9.71 -3.57 16.74
N VAL A 198 -8.60 -4.14 17.22
CA VAL A 198 -8.15 -4.01 18.61
C VAL A 198 -7.15 -2.86 18.72
N MET A 199 -7.60 -1.73 19.28
CA MET A 199 -6.81 -0.49 19.43
C MET A 199 -5.41 -0.73 20.00
N GLU A 200 -5.30 -1.43 21.13
CA GLU A 200 -4.00 -1.67 21.78
C GLU A 200 -3.02 -2.44 20.88
N GLU A 201 -3.51 -3.44 20.15
CA GLU A 201 -2.68 -4.25 19.25
C GLU A 201 -2.32 -3.46 17.98
N ARG A 202 -3.19 -2.57 17.50
CA ARG A 202 -2.92 -1.62 16.41
C ARG A 202 -1.81 -0.62 16.77
N LEU A 203 -1.90 0.00 17.94
CA LEU A 203 -0.86 0.91 18.44
C LEU A 203 0.45 0.17 18.68
N ARG A 204 0.40 -1.07 19.21
CA ARG A 204 1.58 -1.92 19.36
C ARG A 204 2.22 -2.23 18.00
N SER A 205 1.43 -2.60 17.00
CA SER A 205 1.92 -2.88 15.64
C SER A 205 2.59 -1.65 15.03
N ALA A 206 1.98 -0.47 15.17
CA ALA A 206 2.55 0.79 14.69
C ALA A 206 3.91 1.10 15.34
N ARG A 207 3.96 1.08 16.68
CA ARG A 207 5.17 1.37 17.45
C ARG A 207 6.28 0.36 17.19
N GLU A 208 5.96 -0.93 17.15
CA GLU A 208 6.97 -1.98 16.92
C GLU A 208 7.50 -1.96 15.48
N THR A 209 6.63 -1.79 14.49
CA THR A 209 7.05 -1.72 13.08
C THR A 209 7.90 -0.47 12.82
N ALA A 210 7.58 0.66 13.45
CA ALA A 210 8.36 1.90 13.32
C ALA A 210 9.80 1.80 13.87
N LYS A 211 10.09 0.84 14.77
CA LYS A 211 11.44 0.56 15.25
C LYS A 211 12.34 -0.08 14.19
N ARG A 212 11.76 -0.67 13.13
CA ARG A 212 12.51 -1.33 12.06
C ARG A 212 12.90 -0.34 10.96
N PRO A 213 13.98 -0.59 10.20
CA PRO A 213 14.43 0.28 9.11
C PRO A 213 13.56 0.15 7.83
N VAL A 214 12.24 0.16 7.97
CA VAL A 214 11.30 0.15 6.83
C VAL A 214 11.24 1.51 6.16
N GLY A 215 10.97 1.54 4.85
CA GLY A 215 10.88 2.79 4.10
C GLY A 215 9.59 3.55 4.34
N GLY A 216 8.50 2.84 4.59
CA GLY A 216 7.17 3.40 4.85
C GLY A 216 6.28 2.36 5.51
N PHE A 217 5.02 2.72 5.69
CA PHE A 217 4.04 1.88 6.38
C PHE A 217 2.80 1.67 5.52
N LEU A 218 2.38 0.41 5.39
CA LEU A 218 1.08 0.04 4.83
C LEU A 218 0.08 -0.14 5.98
N LEU A 219 -1.03 0.58 5.89
CA LEU A 219 -2.16 0.48 6.81
C LEU A 219 -3.12 -0.58 6.23
N ASP A 220 -3.03 -1.82 6.70
CA ASP A 220 -3.86 -2.94 6.22
C ASP A 220 -5.07 -3.16 7.14
N GLY A 221 -6.09 -3.86 6.66
CA GLY A 221 -7.27 -4.26 7.42
C GLY A 221 -8.22 -3.12 7.77
N PHE A 222 -8.21 -2.02 7.00
CA PHE A 222 -9.19 -0.92 7.10
C PHE A 222 -10.30 -1.04 6.04
N GLN A 223 -10.34 -2.14 5.28
CA GLN A 223 -11.38 -2.47 4.33
C GLN A 223 -12.51 -3.28 4.99
N GLY A 224 -13.77 -3.01 4.65
CA GLY A 224 -14.88 -3.92 4.92
C GLY A 224 -15.81 -3.61 6.11
N ASP A 225 -16.81 -4.49 6.24
CA ASP A 225 -18.14 -4.25 6.81
C ASP A 225 -18.42 -4.72 8.27
N PRO A 226 -17.45 -5.14 9.13
CA PRO A 226 -17.77 -5.32 10.55
C PRO A 226 -17.64 -4.02 11.35
N MET A 227 -16.81 -3.06 10.90
CA MET A 227 -16.58 -1.80 11.60
C MET A 227 -17.43 -0.67 11.04
N THR A 228 -18.04 0.11 11.92
CA THR A 228 -18.64 1.39 11.49
C THR A 228 -17.55 2.29 10.90
N LEU A 229 -17.93 3.10 9.90
CA LEU A 229 -17.03 4.06 9.26
C LEU A 229 -16.30 4.92 10.31
N GLU A 230 -17.04 5.43 11.30
CA GLU A 230 -16.49 6.25 12.38
C GLU A 230 -15.43 5.51 13.22
N THR A 231 -15.69 4.27 13.62
CA THR A 231 -14.74 3.46 14.41
C THR A 231 -13.46 3.21 13.63
N ARG A 232 -13.60 2.83 12.35
CA ARG A 232 -12.48 2.61 11.44
C ARG A 232 -11.61 3.87 11.32
N LEU A 233 -12.26 5.01 11.13
CA LEU A 233 -11.61 6.30 10.97
C LEU A 233 -10.93 6.78 12.27
N HIS A 234 -11.54 6.56 13.43
CA HIS A 234 -10.90 6.82 14.72
C HIS A 234 -9.66 5.95 14.92
N LEU A 235 -9.75 4.65 14.61
CA LEU A 235 -8.63 3.71 14.68
C LEU A 235 -7.48 4.15 13.75
N LEU A 236 -7.79 4.55 12.52
CA LEU A 236 -6.82 5.04 11.54
C LEU A 236 -6.07 6.28 12.06
N SER A 237 -6.78 7.25 12.63
CA SER A 237 -6.16 8.45 13.20
C SER A 237 -5.26 8.15 14.40
N SER A 238 -5.65 7.17 15.22
CA SER A 238 -4.86 6.73 16.38
C SER A 238 -3.56 6.04 15.95
N VAL A 239 -3.62 5.20 14.91
CA VAL A 239 -2.45 4.52 14.35
C VAL A 239 -1.48 5.51 13.70
N THR A 240 -1.98 6.42 12.88
CA THR A 240 -1.13 7.38 12.16
C THR A 240 -0.45 8.38 13.09
N ALA A 241 -1.02 8.67 14.27
CA ALA A 241 -0.37 9.46 15.31
C ALA A 241 0.89 8.80 15.90
N GLU A 242 0.99 7.46 15.86
CA GLU A 242 2.16 6.71 16.35
C GLU A 242 3.25 6.53 15.29
N LEU A 243 2.96 6.83 14.03
CA LEU A 243 3.89 6.63 12.91
C LEU A 243 4.73 7.88 12.66
N PRO A 244 6.04 7.72 12.40
CA PRO A 244 6.93 8.86 12.19
C PRO A 244 6.50 9.66 10.95
N GLU A 245 6.57 10.99 11.07
CA GLU A 245 6.05 11.91 10.05
C GLU A 245 6.92 11.99 8.79
N ASP A 246 8.18 11.57 8.87
CA ASP A 246 9.17 11.63 7.78
C ASP A 246 9.14 10.41 6.85
N LYS A 247 8.21 9.48 7.07
CA LYS A 247 7.98 8.30 6.22
C LYS A 247 6.57 8.29 5.64
N PRO A 248 6.39 7.79 4.40
CA PRO A 248 5.08 7.75 3.76
C PRO A 248 4.18 6.67 4.37
N ARG A 249 2.88 6.96 4.37
CA ARG A 249 1.81 6.07 4.84
C ARG A 249 0.93 5.66 3.65
N LEU A 250 0.95 4.39 3.30
CA LEU A 250 0.13 3.78 2.26
C LEU A 250 -1.10 3.14 2.91
N ILE A 251 -2.23 3.09 2.20
CA ILE A 251 -3.40 2.29 2.59
C ILE A 251 -3.80 1.40 1.40
N CYS A 252 -4.12 0.14 1.67
CA CYS A 252 -4.62 -0.80 0.66
C CYS A 252 -6.15 -0.88 0.70
N SER A 253 -6.74 -1.29 -0.43
CA SER A 253 -8.18 -1.54 -0.60
C SER A 253 -9.09 -0.33 -0.30
N VAL A 254 -8.56 0.90 -0.33
CA VAL A 254 -9.33 2.16 -0.25
C VAL A 254 -9.03 3.01 -1.49
N SER A 255 -10.03 3.20 -2.35
CA SER A 255 -9.86 3.90 -3.64
C SER A 255 -11.06 4.76 -4.05
N ARG A 256 -12.21 4.64 -3.35
CA ARG A 256 -13.39 5.47 -3.64
C ARG A 256 -13.13 6.91 -3.17
N PRO A 257 -13.48 7.95 -3.95
CA PRO A 257 -13.08 9.33 -3.66
C PRO A 257 -13.44 9.85 -2.26
N ASP A 258 -14.62 9.52 -1.75
CA ASP A 258 -15.08 9.88 -0.41
C ASP A 258 -14.21 9.25 0.69
N GLU A 259 -13.89 7.96 0.57
CA GLU A 259 -13.04 7.26 1.54
C GLU A 259 -11.59 7.75 1.48
N VAL A 260 -11.09 8.08 0.28
CA VAL A 260 -9.77 8.65 0.08
C VAL A 260 -9.65 9.98 0.85
N LEU A 261 -10.64 10.86 0.74
CA LEU A 261 -10.63 12.15 1.45
C LEU A 261 -10.60 11.97 2.98
N GLU A 262 -11.44 11.09 3.52
CA GLU A 262 -11.46 10.78 4.95
C GLU A 262 -10.12 10.24 5.47
N CYS A 263 -9.43 9.42 4.67
CA CYS A 263 -8.12 8.89 5.02
C CYS A 263 -7.01 9.95 4.91
N ILE A 264 -7.10 10.87 3.94
CA ILE A 264 -6.15 11.99 3.80
C ILE A 264 -6.21 12.89 5.04
N GLU A 265 -7.40 13.22 5.53
CA GLU A 265 -7.57 14.02 6.77
C GLU A 265 -6.93 13.35 7.99
N ARG A 266 -6.77 12.03 7.94
CA ARG A 266 -6.13 11.22 8.98
C ARG A 266 -4.68 10.92 8.67
N GLY A 267 -4.07 11.67 7.75
CA GLY A 267 -2.65 11.65 7.49
C GLY A 267 -2.17 10.43 6.69
N VAL A 268 -3.01 9.82 5.86
CA VAL A 268 -2.60 8.85 4.83
C VAL A 268 -2.08 9.58 3.59
N ASP A 269 -0.97 9.09 3.03
CA ASP A 269 -0.26 9.77 1.94
C ASP A 269 -0.53 9.14 0.56
N LEU A 270 -0.67 7.82 0.48
CA LEU A 270 -0.70 7.08 -0.79
C LEU A 270 -1.82 6.03 -0.84
N PHE A 271 -2.51 5.98 -1.99
CA PHE A 271 -3.67 5.13 -2.25
C PHE A 271 -3.50 4.26 -3.49
N GLU A 272 -4.24 3.16 -3.58
CA GLU A 272 -4.32 2.34 -4.79
C GLU A 272 -5.38 2.91 -5.75
N SER A 273 -5.13 2.93 -7.06
CA SER A 273 -6.06 3.50 -8.06
C SER A 273 -6.96 2.45 -8.75
N PHE A 274 -7.46 1.46 -8.01
CA PHE A 274 -8.27 0.38 -8.61
C PHE A 274 -9.74 0.76 -8.86
N PHE A 275 -10.27 1.80 -8.22
CA PHE A 275 -11.66 2.22 -8.42
C PHE A 275 -11.99 2.62 -9.88
N PRO A 276 -11.18 3.41 -10.60
CA PRO A 276 -11.35 3.63 -12.03
C PRO A 276 -11.36 2.35 -12.87
N TYR A 277 -10.54 1.35 -12.51
CA TYR A 277 -10.56 0.04 -13.16
C TYR A 277 -11.90 -0.67 -12.92
N GLN A 278 -12.37 -0.75 -11.68
CA GLN A 278 -13.69 -1.34 -11.37
C GLN A 278 -14.85 -0.66 -12.10
N VAL A 279 -14.78 0.67 -12.28
CA VAL A 279 -15.77 1.44 -13.05
C VAL A 279 -15.72 1.06 -14.54
N THR A 280 -14.51 0.87 -15.07
CA THR A 280 -14.28 0.46 -16.46
C THR A 280 -14.81 -0.95 -16.73
N GLU A 281 -14.51 -1.92 -15.85
CA GLU A 281 -14.93 -3.32 -16.03
C GLU A 281 -16.46 -3.50 -16.03
N ARG A 282 -17.20 -2.57 -15.43
CA ARG A 282 -18.68 -2.54 -15.47
C ARG A 282 -19.26 -1.63 -16.57
N GLY A 283 -18.44 -1.18 -17.52
CA GLY A 283 -18.86 -0.37 -18.66
C GLY A 283 -19.36 1.03 -18.30
N CYS A 284 -18.85 1.61 -17.21
CA CYS A 284 -19.23 2.93 -16.73
C CYS A 284 -18.10 3.96 -16.94
N ALA A 285 -18.45 5.24 -16.81
CA ALA A 285 -17.50 6.36 -16.82
C ALA A 285 -17.63 7.17 -15.53
N LEU A 286 -16.50 7.68 -15.00
CA LEU A 286 -16.51 8.61 -13.88
C LEU A 286 -16.90 10.01 -14.35
N THR A 287 -17.92 10.60 -13.74
CA THR A 287 -18.48 11.90 -14.14
C THR A 287 -18.72 12.85 -12.96
N PHE A 288 -18.25 12.51 -11.75
CA PHE A 288 -18.37 13.39 -10.58
C PHE A 288 -17.49 14.63 -10.75
N SER A 289 -17.96 15.78 -10.24
CA SER A 289 -17.18 17.02 -10.25
C SER A 289 -16.16 17.01 -9.11
N PHE A 290 -14.95 17.51 -9.39
CA PHE A 290 -13.90 17.75 -8.41
C PHE A 290 -13.46 19.23 -8.40
N ASP A 291 -14.14 20.08 -9.18
CA ASP A 291 -13.88 21.53 -9.20
C ASP A 291 -14.47 22.17 -7.95
N TYR A 292 -13.67 22.26 -6.89
CA TYR A 292 -14.06 22.95 -5.67
C TYR A 292 -13.92 24.46 -5.84
N GLN A 293 -15.03 25.18 -5.82
CA GLN A 293 -15.05 26.63 -5.63
C GLN A 293 -15.31 26.93 -4.16
N PRO A 294 -14.38 27.61 -3.45
CA PRO A 294 -14.60 27.97 -2.06
C PRO A 294 -15.84 28.85 -1.96
N ASN A 295 -16.78 28.49 -1.08
CA ASN A 295 -17.90 29.39 -0.76
C ASN A 295 -17.32 30.58 0.03
N PRO A 296 -17.41 31.84 -0.49
CA PRO A 296 -16.77 32.99 0.14
C PRO A 296 -17.21 33.21 1.60
N GLU A 297 -18.43 32.81 1.94
CA GLU A 297 -19.02 32.99 3.27
C GLU A 297 -18.47 32.01 4.32
N GLU A 298 -18.06 30.79 3.93
CA GLU A 298 -17.50 29.79 4.86
C GLU A 298 -16.02 30.05 5.19
N THR A 299 -15.29 30.72 4.30
CA THR A 299 -13.90 31.14 4.55
C THR A 299 -13.78 32.20 5.65
N CYS A 300 -14.84 32.95 5.93
CA CYS A 300 -14.81 34.04 6.91
C CYS A 300 -15.04 33.58 8.36
N THR A 301 -15.70 32.44 8.57
CA THR A 301 -16.08 31.96 9.92
C THR A 301 -15.01 31.11 10.62
N ARG A 302 -14.09 30.47 9.88
CA ARG A 302 -12.98 29.69 10.48
C ARG A 302 -11.76 30.53 10.91
N GLY A 303 -11.72 31.82 10.59
CA GLY A 303 -10.60 32.72 10.92
C GLY A 303 -10.67 33.41 12.29
N THR A 304 -11.77 33.29 13.03
CA THR A 304 -12.05 34.14 14.22
C THR A 304 -12.09 33.42 15.57
N LEU A 305 -11.85 32.11 15.66
CA LEU A 305 -11.95 31.36 16.93
C LEU A 305 -10.61 30.97 17.57
N SER A 306 -9.50 31.63 17.24
CA SER A 306 -8.19 31.42 17.91
C SER A 306 -7.61 32.68 18.56
N ARG A 307 -8.46 33.52 19.17
CA ARG A 307 -8.03 34.56 20.12
C ARG A 307 -9.07 34.77 21.23
N SER A 308 -8.98 33.93 22.27
CA SER A 308 -9.31 34.27 23.66
C SER A 308 -8.74 33.18 24.56
#